data_AF-A0A0N0U8J3-F1
#
_entry.id   AF-A0A0N0U8J3-F1
#
_cell.length_a   1.000
_cell.length_b   1.000
_cell.length_c   1.000
_cell.angle_alpha   90.00
_cell.angle_beta   90.00
_cell.angle_gamma   90.00
#
_symmetry.space_group_name_H-M   'P 1'
#
loop_
_entity.id
_entity.type
_entity.pdbx_description
1 polymer ?
#
loop_
_entity_poly.entity_id
_entity_poly.type
_entity_poly.pdbx_seq_one_letter_code
_entity_poly.pdbx_strand_id
1 'polypeptide(L)' 'MRAIKPVARRFSLEERPDDLSEWRALPVEERLKAVWEMALFWARLELEEARKRGEAPEIALDRLLPVARKRPLR' A
#
# COMPACT_ATOMS: atom_id res chain seq x y z
N MET A 1 18.54 -34.80 11.15
CA MET A 1 17.62 -33.69 10.83
C MET A 1 18.13 -32.44 11.53
N ARG A 2 18.44 -31.34 10.81
CA ARG A 2 18.83 -30.07 11.45
C ARG A 2 17.56 -29.40 11.98
N ALA A 3 17.46 -29.25 13.30
CA ALA A 3 16.36 -28.52 13.92
C ALA A 3 16.44 -27.05 13.49
N ILE A 4 15.44 -26.59 12.73
CA ILE A 4 15.26 -25.17 12.42
C ILE A 4 14.98 -24.49 13.76
N LYS A 5 15.92 -23.68 14.25
CA LYS A 5 15.68 -22.87 15.44
C LYS A 5 14.66 -21.79 15.08
N PRO A 6 13.54 -21.67 15.81
CA PRO A 6 12.61 -20.57 15.58
C PRO A 6 13.38 -19.27 15.84
N VAL A 7 13.50 -18.44 14.81
CA VAL A 7 13.97 -17.08 14.96
C VAL A 7 12.98 -16.41 15.93
N ALA A 8 13.47 -15.97 17.09
CA ALA A 8 12.66 -15.20 18.02
C ALA A 8 12.03 -14.05 17.22
N ARG A 9 10.69 -14.04 17.16
CA ARG A 9 9.98 -13.00 16.43
C ARG A 9 10.30 -11.69 17.12
N ARG A 10 10.71 -10.68 16.34
CA ARG A 10 10.96 -9.32 16.85
C ARG A 10 9.69 -8.65 17.40
N PHE A 11 8.52 -9.25 17.14
CA PHE A 11 7.21 -8.74 17.52
C PHE A 11 6.45 -9.83 18.27
N SER A 12 5.92 -9.47 19.44
CA SER A 12 5.04 -10.35 20.21
C SER A 12 3.75 -10.59 19.42
N LEU A 13 3.22 -11.82 19.44
CA LEU A 13 1.89 -12.12 18.88
C LEU A 13 0.75 -11.63 19.76
N GLU A 14 1.05 -11.31 21.02
CA GLU A 14 0.07 -10.87 22.01
C GLU A 14 -0.12 -9.35 21.99
N GLU A 15 0.86 -8.62 21.46
CA GLU A 15 0.80 -7.18 21.33
C GLU A 15 0.07 -6.81 20.04
N ARG A 16 -1.10 -6.19 20.19
CA ARG A 16 -1.82 -5.64 19.05
C ARG A 16 -1.11 -4.34 18.65
N PRO A 17 -0.54 -4.24 17.44
CA PRO A 17 0.05 -2.99 16.98
C PRO A 17 -1.02 -1.92 16.92
N ASP A 18 -0.66 -0.70 17.35
CA ASP A 18 -1.52 0.47 17.18
C ASP A 18 -1.22 1.14 15.84
N ASP A 19 -1.58 0.42 14.78
CA ASP A 19 -1.30 0.81 13.39
C ASP A 19 -1.79 2.23 13.08
N LEU A 20 -2.90 2.66 13.71
CA LEU A 20 -3.47 3.98 13.48
C LEU A 20 -2.59 5.08 14.08
N SER A 21 -2.11 4.89 15.31
CA SER A 21 -1.22 5.85 15.96
C SER A 21 0.14 5.89 15.28
N GLU A 22 0.71 4.73 14.93
CA GLU A 22 1.96 4.63 14.17
C GLU A 22 1.85 5.30 12.81
N TRP A 23 0.74 5.07 12.09
CA TRP A 23 0.45 5.74 10.83
C TRP A 23 0.37 7.25 10.99
N ARG A 24 -0.35 7.75 12.00
CA ARG A 24 -0.50 9.20 12.25
C ARG A 24 0.79 9.88 12.64
N ALA A 25 1.75 9.16 13.22
CA ALA A 25 3.06 9.68 13.57
C ALA A 25 3.94 9.94 12.34
N LEU A 26 3.66 9.33 11.19
CA LEU A 26 4.41 9.54 9.96
C LEU A 26 4.13 10.94 9.34
N PRO A 27 5.14 11.55 8.69
CA PRO A 27 4.96 12.76 7.91
C PRO A 27 3.84 12.64 6.88
N VAL A 28 3.15 13.75 6.60
CA VAL A 28 2.02 13.77 5.65
C VAL A 28 2.48 13.33 4.26
N GLU A 29 3.68 13.74 3.86
CA GLU A 29 4.30 13.40 2.58
C GLU A 29 4.51 11.88 2.45
N GLU A 30 4.98 11.23 3.51
CA GLU A 30 5.17 9.78 3.54
C GLU A 30 3.83 9.04 3.47
N ARG A 31 2.83 9.51 4.23
CA ARG A 31 1.49 8.94 4.17
C ARG A 31 0.85 9.07 2.79
N LEU A 32 0.96 10.24 2.16
CA LEU A 32 0.44 10.48 0.82
C LEU A 32 1.14 9.61 -0.21
N LYS A 33 2.47 9.46 -0.10
CA LYS A 33 3.25 8.58 -0.97
C LYS A 33 2.80 7.13 -0.83
N ALA A 34 2.65 6.63 0.40
CA ALA A 34 2.23 5.25 0.64
C ALA A 34 0.80 4.98 0.13
N VAL A 35 -0.14 5.92 0.31
CA VAL A 35 -1.50 5.80 -0.26
C VAL A 35 -1.44 5.76 -1.79
N TRP A 36 -0.60 6.58 -2.41
CA TRP A 36 -0.41 6.59 -3.85
C TRP A 36 0.19 5.28 -4.37
N GLU A 37 1.23 4.75 -3.72
CA GLU A 37 1.86 3.48 -4.07
C GLU A 37 0.85 2.31 -3.96
N MET A 38 0.03 2.30 -2.90
CA MET A 38 -1.01 1.30 -2.71
C MET A 38 -2.09 1.39 -3.80
N ALA A 39 -2.58 2.59 -4.10
CA ALA A 39 -3.59 2.78 -5.15
C ALA A 39 -3.06 2.34 -6.52
N LEU A 40 -1.80 2.66 -6.83
CA LEU A 40 -1.13 2.23 -8.06
C LEU A 40 -0.96 0.71 -8.12
N PHE A 41 -0.60 0.08 -7.00
CA PHE A 41 -0.47 -1.38 -6.92
C PHE A 41 -1.79 -2.06 -7.27
N TRP A 42 -2.89 -1.67 -6.61
CA TRP A 42 -4.20 -2.29 -6.84
C TRP A 42 -4.69 -2.08 -8.26
N ALA A 43 -4.53 -0.87 -8.80
CA ALA A 43 -4.91 -0.59 -10.18
C ALA A 43 -4.12 -1.45 -11.17
N ARG A 44 -2.81 -1.66 -10.96
CA ARG A 44 -2.01 -2.56 -11.80
C ARG A 44 -2.45 -4.01 -11.69
N LEU A 45 -2.78 -4.46 -10.48
CA LEU A 45 -3.25 -5.82 -10.25
C LEU A 45 -4.57 -6.06 -10.99
N GLU A 46 -5.53 -5.15 -10.87
CA GLU A 46 -6.83 -5.26 -11.52
C GLU A 46 -6.72 -5.23 -13.06
N LEU A 47 -5.86 -4.37 -13.61
CA LEU A 47 -5.54 -4.37 -15.04
C LEU A 47 -4.98 -5.72 -15.51
N GLU A 48 -4.08 -6.32 -14.74
CA GLU A 48 -3.48 -7.61 -15.06
C GLU A 48 -4.52 -8.74 -14.98
N GLU A 49 -5.44 -8.67 -14.02
CA GLU A 49 -6.55 -9.62 -13.92
C GLU A 49 -7.54 -9.48 -15.08
N ALA A 50 -7.92 -8.26 -15.45
CA ALA A 50 -8.81 -8.01 -16.58
C ALA A 50 -8.20 -8.53 -17.90
N ARG A 51 -6.90 -8.29 -18.10
CA ARG A 51 -6.15 -8.85 -19.25
C ARG A 51 -6.19 -10.37 -19.29
N LYS A 52 -6.01 -11.04 -18.15
CA LYS A 52 -6.10 -12.51 -18.06
C LYS A 52 -7.50 -13.03 -18.40
N ARG A 53 -8.55 -12.25 -18.12
CA ARG A 53 -9.94 -12.57 -18.45
C ARG A 53 -10.35 -12.18 -19.87
N GLY A 54 -9.47 -11.49 -20.61
CA GLY A 54 -9.77 -10.98 -21.95
C GLY A 54 -10.72 -9.78 -21.96
N GLU A 55 -10.89 -9.11 -20.82
CA GLU A 55 -11.78 -7.96 -20.65
C GLU A 55 -11.03 -6.66 -20.94
N ALA A 56 -11.76 -5.66 -21.45
CA ALA A 56 -11.21 -4.33 -21.62
C ALA A 56 -11.08 -3.65 -20.24
N PRO A 57 -9.87 -3.25 -19.82
CA PRO A 57 -9.70 -2.61 -18.53
C PRO A 57 -10.39 -1.24 -18.47
N GLU A 58 -11.21 -1.03 -17.44
CA GLU A 58 -11.91 0.24 -17.22
C GLU A 58 -11.08 1.27 -16.42
N ILE A 59 -9.91 0.87 -15.90
CA ILE A 59 -9.08 1.72 -15.05
C ILE A 59 -8.12 2.59 -15.87
N ALA A 60 -8.32 3.90 -15.76
CA ALA A 60 -7.43 4.94 -16.26
C ALA A 60 -6.31 5.24 -15.23
N LEU A 61 -5.13 4.60 -15.37
CA LEU A 61 -3.96 4.85 -14.48
C LEU A 61 -3.48 6.30 -14.51
N ASP A 62 -3.70 6.99 -15.63
CA ASP A 62 -3.45 8.41 -15.83
C ASP A 62 -4.26 9.32 -14.88
N ARG A 63 -5.42 8.84 -14.39
CA ARG A 63 -6.26 9.56 -13.41
C ARG A 63 -5.86 9.30 -11.96
N LEU A 64 -5.06 8.28 -11.68
CA LEU A 64 -4.49 8.00 -10.35
C LEU A 64 -3.29 8.90 -10.01
N LEU A 65 -2.89 9.78 -10.94
CA LEU A 65 -1.93 10.84 -10.65
C LEU A 65 -2.54 11.81 -9.63
N PRO A 66 -1.83 12.08 -8.51
CA PRO A 66 -2.46 12.71 -7.38
C PRO A 66 -2.81 14.17 -7.70
N VAL A 67 -4.07 14.51 -7.42
CA VAL A 67 -4.60 15.88 -7.27
C VAL A 67 -3.77 16.68 -6.24
N ALA A 68 -2.87 16.04 -5.48
CA ALA A 68 -1.88 16.66 -4.61
C ALA A 68 -0.98 17.71 -5.31
N ARG A 69 -0.79 17.65 -6.63
CA ARG A 69 -0.09 18.74 -7.35
C ARG A 69 -0.88 20.05 -7.42
N LYS A 70 -2.21 20.02 -7.24
CA LYS A 70 -3.08 21.21 -7.40
C LYS A 70 -3.35 21.99 -6.12
N ARG A 71 -3.05 21.44 -4.93
CA ARG A 71 -3.25 22.16 -3.67
C ARG A 71 -2.06 21.97 -2.74
N PRO A 72 -1.21 22.99 -2.55
CA PRO A 72 -0.26 22.96 -1.45
C PRO A 72 -1.04 22.86 -0.15
N LEU A 73 -0.68 21.88 0.68
CA LEU A 73 -1.18 21.77 2.04
C LEU A 73 -0.58 22.94 2.82
N ARG A 74 -1.40 23.96 3.09
CA ARG A 74 -1.12 25.03 4.05
C ARG A 74 -1.69 24.65 5.40
#